data_AF-A0A8H7UG57-F1
#
_entry.id   AF-A0A8H7UG57-F1
#
_cell.length_a   1.000
_cell.length_b   1.000
_cell.length_c   1.000
_cell.angle_alpha   90.00
_cell.angle_beta   90.00
_cell.angle_gamma   90.00
#
_symmetry.space_group_name_H-M   'P 1'
#
loop_
_entity.id
_entity.type
_entity.pdbx_description
1 polymer ?
#
loop_
_entity_poly.entity_id
_entity_poly.type
_entity_poly.pdbx_seq_one_letter_code
_entity_poly.pdbx_strand_id
1 'polypeptide(L)'
;MIGNLSFLYLAAIAFGSVNAADHGGKQTIMGLPANNPVKQPWIWPLPQKWERGNATLQLSNHLNFNYHGHSDILRSAVKRYENLIYLKDDYPMIPYNWSTTNEHVQSSLSSIDIDIQDSSENLDMDTDESYNLTISTSGQATIKAPTVYGALHAIETFSQIVRWNPDKKAHLVPNAPWKISDYPKYKHRGILFDTARHYYTPKDIYKVIDTMSWNKMNILHWHFIDSTSFPYVSKAYPQLAEKGAYSPAHTYDDKTIKAIVQYAKERGVRVMPEVEAPGHSTAWAYGIPEIGTCTDIVPYTGFTVQPPTGQLNIASNKTKEVVNTIIDELSELFPDSWFHASGDEVVMDCWSNDTEIAAYLKQHNLTTLELFEQFVTGMQDHIRTHNKTVMVWQEMILEYNFTLPKDTVVQVWVGSSGVKATTEMGYRTIVSSSDYWYLDVGYGKPRSNPYPDVAGAGYNHWNRVYSYDMRANLTSDEVELLMGGECTLWGELADHTNFEGKIWPRASAVAERLWSGYETPSGENITSADAILRLLPWRDAMLLRGTNASPLNQGFCTRNPLDCFQPPETS
;
A
#
# COMPACT_ATOMS: atom_id res chain seq x y z
N MET A 1 -8.35 5.34 74.37
CA MET A 1 -8.33 3.88 74.56
C MET A 1 -7.33 3.31 73.58
N ILE A 2 -6.30 2.63 74.12
CA ILE A 2 -5.56 1.46 73.61
C ILE A 2 -5.64 1.24 72.09
N GLY A 3 -4.57 1.19 71.30
CA GLY A 3 -3.15 1.00 71.59
C GLY A 3 -2.50 0.24 70.42
N ASN A 4 -1.20 0.51 70.25
CA ASN A 4 -0.16 -0.18 69.48
C ASN A 4 0.11 0.29 68.04
N LEU A 5 1.16 1.10 67.76
CA LEU A 5 2.64 0.88 67.88
C LEU A 5 3.12 -0.13 66.81
N SER A 6 4.13 0.08 65.96
CA SER A 6 5.34 0.94 65.96
C SER A 6 5.91 0.98 64.51
N PHE A 7 6.43 2.08 63.95
CA PHE A 7 7.79 2.66 64.10
C PHE A 7 8.94 1.69 63.73
N LEU A 8 10.05 2.02 63.04
CA LEU A 8 10.65 3.20 62.37
C LEU A 8 12.06 2.72 61.87
N TYR A 9 12.71 3.52 61.01
CA TYR A 9 14.17 3.78 60.89
C TYR A 9 14.94 3.38 59.61
N LEU A 10 15.57 4.44 59.07
CA LEU A 10 16.69 4.51 58.11
C LEU A 10 18.00 3.91 58.67
N ALA A 11 18.89 3.45 57.78
CA ALA A 11 20.30 3.90 57.70
C ALA A 11 21.04 3.27 56.49
N ALA A 12 22.05 3.99 56.01
CA ALA A 12 22.82 3.72 54.80
C ALA A 12 24.11 2.89 55.04
N ILE A 13 24.76 2.54 53.90
CA ILE A 13 26.18 2.16 53.67
C ILE A 13 26.49 0.66 53.68
N ALA A 14 26.86 0.12 52.50
CA ALA A 14 28.15 -0.55 52.25
C ALA A 14 28.29 -0.90 50.76
N PHE A 15 29.33 -0.37 50.11
CA PHE A 15 29.84 -0.89 48.84
C PHE A 15 30.41 -2.28 49.09
N GLY A 16 29.81 -3.30 48.45
CA GLY A 16 30.32 -4.66 48.39
C GLY A 16 30.56 -5.04 46.94
N SER A 17 31.83 -5.04 46.52
CA SER A 17 32.30 -5.65 45.29
C SER A 17 31.90 -7.12 45.26
N VAL A 18 31.03 -7.50 44.32
CA VAL A 18 30.79 -8.91 44.00
C VAL A 18 31.51 -9.22 42.70
N ASN A 19 32.42 -10.18 42.83
CA ASN A 19 33.32 -10.68 41.80
C ASN A 19 32.59 -11.01 40.49
N ALA A 20 33.20 -10.55 39.39
CA ALA A 20 32.99 -11.13 38.07
C ALA A 20 33.37 -12.62 38.14
N ALA A 21 32.36 -13.49 38.23
CA ALA A 21 32.53 -14.88 37.89
C ALA A 21 32.62 -14.97 36.37
N ASP A 22 33.85 -15.14 35.92
CA ASP A 22 34.23 -15.53 34.56
C ASP A 22 33.59 -16.89 34.24
N HIS A 23 32.37 -16.88 33.72
CA HIS A 23 31.83 -18.00 32.98
C HIS A 23 32.37 -17.95 31.56
N GLY A 24 33.65 -18.33 31.44
CA GLY A 24 34.30 -18.73 30.20
C GLY A 24 33.69 -20.03 29.63
N GLY A 25 32.37 -20.04 29.44
CA GLY A 25 31.74 -20.95 28.51
C GLY A 25 31.96 -20.37 27.12
N LYS A 26 32.83 -20.99 26.32
CA LYS A 26 32.79 -20.77 24.87
C LYS A 26 31.34 -20.98 24.44
N GLN A 27 30.65 -19.91 24.06
CA GLN A 27 29.46 -20.03 23.23
C GLN A 27 29.93 -20.79 21.99
N THR A 28 29.62 -22.07 21.98
CA THR A 28 29.76 -22.86 20.76
C THR A 28 28.66 -22.30 19.88
N ILE A 29 29.04 -21.49 18.88
CA ILE A 29 28.13 -21.07 17.83
C ILE A 29 27.62 -22.38 17.23
N MET A 30 26.41 -22.78 17.60
CA MET A 30 25.74 -23.88 16.93
C MET A 30 25.46 -23.38 15.52
N GLY A 31 26.24 -23.86 14.55
CA GLY A 31 25.90 -23.67 13.15
C GLY A 31 24.47 -24.16 12.94
N LEU A 32 23.66 -23.32 12.30
CA LEU A 32 22.28 -23.61 11.93
C LEU A 32 22.17 -24.99 11.26
N PRO A 33 21.02 -25.70 11.38
CA PRO A 33 20.81 -26.93 10.65
C PRO A 33 21.08 -26.73 9.15
N ALA A 34 21.77 -27.69 8.52
CA ALA A 34 22.15 -27.63 7.11
C ALA A 34 20.97 -27.56 6.12
N ASN A 35 19.73 -27.70 6.61
CA ASN A 35 18.51 -27.69 5.82
C ASN A 35 17.58 -26.57 6.30
N ASN A 36 17.02 -25.83 5.35
CA ASN A 36 15.95 -24.87 5.58
C ASN A 36 14.75 -25.53 6.29
N PRO A 37 14.38 -25.11 7.52
CA PRO A 37 13.22 -25.68 8.21
C PRO A 37 11.88 -25.22 7.61
N VAL A 38 11.88 -24.23 6.71
CA VAL A 38 10.69 -23.63 6.13
C VAL A 38 10.18 -24.45 4.96
N LYS A 39 8.98 -25.02 5.13
CA LYS A 39 8.27 -25.72 4.05
C LYS A 39 7.96 -24.78 2.88
N GLN A 40 7.66 -23.50 3.14
CA GLN A 40 7.27 -22.49 2.14
C GLN A 40 8.43 -22.02 1.24
N PRO A 41 8.17 -21.67 -0.03
CA PRO A 41 9.15 -21.11 -0.96
C PRO A 41 9.47 -19.66 -0.62
N TRP A 42 10.66 -19.18 -0.99
CA TRP A 42 11.03 -17.76 -0.83
C TRP A 42 10.44 -16.90 -1.95
N ILE A 43 9.12 -16.82 -1.94
CA ILE A 43 8.32 -16.02 -2.86
C ILE A 43 7.45 -15.11 -2.00
N TRP A 44 7.32 -13.87 -2.44
CA TRP A 44 6.51 -12.83 -1.84
C TRP A 44 5.71 -12.06 -2.92
N PRO A 45 4.37 -11.97 -2.81
CA PRO A 45 3.50 -12.73 -1.92
C PRO A 45 3.58 -14.26 -2.13
N LEU A 46 3.23 -15.03 -1.10
CA LEU A 46 3.15 -16.49 -1.20
C LEU A 46 2.06 -16.91 -2.21
N PRO A 47 2.38 -17.76 -3.21
CA PRO A 47 1.37 -18.20 -4.17
C PRO A 47 0.24 -19.03 -3.54
N GLN A 48 -0.96 -18.96 -4.11
CA GLN A 48 -2.14 -19.73 -3.66
C GLN A 48 -1.88 -21.25 -3.64
N LYS A 49 -1.27 -21.78 -4.71
CA LYS A 49 -0.89 -23.19 -4.81
C LYS A 49 0.50 -23.30 -5.42
N TRP A 50 1.36 -24.09 -4.78
CA TRP A 50 2.70 -24.34 -5.28
C TRP A 50 3.17 -25.76 -4.92
N GLU A 51 3.94 -26.35 -5.83
CA GLU A 51 4.72 -27.57 -5.66
C GLU A 51 6.16 -27.28 -6.08
N ARG A 52 7.13 -27.83 -5.35
CA ARG A 52 8.55 -27.74 -5.69
C ARG A 52 9.25 -29.06 -5.41
N GLY A 53 10.32 -29.33 -6.15
CA GLY A 53 11.20 -30.47 -5.90
C GLY A 53 12.45 -30.09 -5.12
N ASN A 54 13.54 -30.78 -5.41
CA ASN A 54 14.85 -30.62 -4.78
C ASN A 54 15.98 -30.47 -5.81
N ALA A 55 15.67 -30.35 -7.10
CA ALA A 55 16.65 -30.18 -8.15
C ALA A 55 17.12 -28.72 -8.25
N THR A 56 18.38 -28.51 -8.61
CA THR A 56 18.89 -27.19 -8.96
C THR A 56 19.21 -27.15 -10.44
N LEU A 57 18.68 -26.16 -11.16
CA LEU A 57 19.00 -25.90 -12.56
C LEU A 57 19.91 -24.68 -12.66
N GLN A 58 20.71 -24.62 -13.72
CA GLN A 58 21.46 -23.41 -14.06
C GLN A 58 20.69 -22.60 -15.10
N LEU A 59 20.49 -21.31 -14.83
CA LEU A 59 19.95 -20.40 -15.82
C LEU A 59 21.03 -20.09 -16.86
N SER A 60 20.68 -20.09 -18.14
CA SER A 60 21.57 -19.63 -19.20
C SER A 60 21.97 -18.16 -18.97
N ASN A 61 23.08 -17.73 -19.57
CA ASN A 61 23.50 -16.32 -19.52
C ASN A 61 22.52 -15.39 -20.26
N HIS A 62 21.71 -15.94 -21.16
CA HIS A 62 20.65 -15.25 -21.88
C HIS A 62 19.41 -16.16 -21.91
N LEU A 63 18.36 -15.73 -21.21
CA LEU A 63 17.08 -16.40 -21.15
C LEU A 63 16.20 -15.90 -22.30
N ASN A 64 15.75 -16.81 -23.16
CA ASN A 64 14.84 -16.46 -24.24
C ASN A 64 13.38 -16.52 -23.73
N PHE A 65 12.69 -15.39 -23.77
CA PHE A 65 11.25 -15.33 -23.54
C PHE A 65 10.53 -15.50 -24.88
N ASN A 66 9.94 -16.66 -25.10
CA ASN A 66 9.14 -16.94 -26.29
C ASN A 66 7.68 -16.64 -25.96
N TYR A 67 7.01 -15.81 -26.73
CA TYR A 67 5.58 -15.56 -26.54
C TYR A 67 4.89 -15.38 -27.89
N HIS A 68 3.65 -15.84 -27.94
CA HIS A 68 2.80 -15.72 -29.13
C HIS A 68 1.76 -14.62 -28.89
N GLY A 69 1.58 -13.74 -29.87
CA GLY A 69 0.67 -12.59 -29.78
C GLY A 69 1.38 -11.24 -29.76
N HIS A 70 0.58 -10.16 -29.84
CA HIS A 70 1.09 -8.79 -29.86
C HIS A 70 0.60 -8.05 -28.60
N SER A 71 1.48 -7.86 -27.62
CA SER A 71 1.27 -6.98 -26.46
C SER A 71 2.55 -6.20 -26.18
N ASP A 72 2.47 -4.88 -26.25
CA ASP A 72 3.58 -3.95 -26.00
C ASP A 72 3.96 -3.95 -24.51
N ILE A 73 2.96 -4.06 -23.63
CA ILE A 73 3.14 -4.20 -22.18
C ILE A 73 3.98 -5.43 -21.87
N LEU A 74 3.65 -6.58 -22.46
CA LEU A 74 4.41 -7.82 -22.23
C LEU A 74 5.84 -7.71 -22.75
N ARG A 75 6.06 -7.11 -23.93
CA ARG A 75 7.43 -6.90 -24.46
C ARG A 75 8.26 -5.99 -23.55
N SER A 76 7.65 -4.89 -23.09
CA SER A 76 8.27 -3.95 -22.15
C SER A 76 8.60 -4.66 -20.84
N ALA A 77 7.71 -5.49 -20.32
CA ALA A 77 7.93 -6.27 -19.11
C ALA A 77 9.07 -7.27 -19.25
N VAL A 78 9.10 -8.06 -20.32
CA VAL A 78 10.20 -9.00 -20.60
C VAL A 78 11.55 -8.28 -20.57
N LYS A 79 11.69 -7.15 -21.27
CA LYS A 79 12.93 -6.36 -21.28
C LYS A 79 13.30 -5.83 -19.90
N ARG A 80 12.33 -5.41 -19.09
CA ARG A 80 12.58 -4.99 -17.69
C ARG A 80 13.09 -6.17 -16.86
N TYR A 81 12.41 -7.30 -16.92
CA TYR A 81 12.73 -8.48 -16.11
C TYR A 81 14.02 -9.17 -16.54
N GLU A 82 14.44 -9.09 -17.80
CA GLU A 82 15.80 -9.47 -18.20
C GLU A 82 16.85 -8.74 -17.33
N ASN A 83 16.67 -7.45 -17.06
CA ASN A 83 17.61 -6.74 -16.20
C ASN A 83 17.49 -7.13 -14.73
N LEU A 84 16.27 -7.35 -14.23
CA LEU A 84 16.03 -7.69 -12.81
C LEU A 84 16.48 -9.11 -12.45
N ILE A 85 16.25 -10.08 -13.33
CA ILE A 85 16.58 -11.50 -13.13
C ILE A 85 18.10 -11.70 -13.02
N TYR A 86 18.87 -10.93 -13.80
CA TYR A 86 20.33 -11.08 -13.87
C TYR A 86 21.10 -10.19 -12.88
N LEU A 87 20.41 -9.49 -11.96
CA LEU A 87 21.07 -8.79 -10.85
C LEU A 87 21.92 -9.78 -10.03
N LYS A 88 23.07 -9.29 -9.56
CA LYS A 88 24.06 -10.07 -8.80
C LYS A 88 24.23 -9.45 -7.43
N ASP A 89 24.07 -10.26 -6.41
CA ASP A 89 24.40 -9.92 -5.04
C ASP A 89 25.55 -10.81 -4.56
N ASP A 90 26.79 -10.30 -4.66
CA ASP A 90 27.97 -11.07 -4.30
C ASP A 90 28.14 -11.25 -2.79
N TYR A 91 27.42 -10.45 -1.97
CA TYR A 91 27.50 -10.46 -0.52
C TYR A 91 26.11 -10.42 0.14
N PRO A 92 25.25 -11.42 -0.14
CA PRO A 92 23.89 -11.38 0.36
C PRO A 92 23.89 -11.55 1.88
N MET A 93 23.03 -10.77 2.55
CA MET A 93 22.83 -10.91 4.00
C MET A 93 22.30 -12.31 4.34
N ILE A 94 21.46 -12.87 3.45
CA ILE A 94 20.88 -14.22 3.57
C ILE A 94 21.61 -15.17 2.59
N PRO A 95 22.32 -16.18 3.10
CA PRO A 95 23.07 -17.11 2.24
C PRO A 95 22.20 -17.86 1.22
N TYR A 96 22.74 -18.07 0.01
CA TYR A 96 22.07 -18.80 -1.08
C TYR A 96 21.62 -20.21 -0.65
N ASN A 97 22.45 -20.93 0.08
CA ASN A 97 22.20 -22.32 0.50
C ASN A 97 20.95 -22.48 1.37
N TRP A 98 20.49 -21.40 2.04
CA TRP A 98 19.23 -21.41 2.78
C TRP A 98 18.02 -21.68 1.87
N SER A 99 18.13 -21.38 0.56
CA SER A 99 17.03 -21.59 -0.38
C SER A 99 17.05 -22.97 -1.05
N THR A 100 18.12 -23.76 -0.90
CA THR A 100 18.37 -24.96 -1.72
C THR A 100 18.57 -26.22 -0.92
N THR A 101 17.95 -27.31 -1.36
CA THR A 101 18.16 -28.65 -0.76
C THR A 101 19.23 -29.48 -1.48
N ASN A 102 19.70 -29.03 -2.65
CA ASN A 102 20.72 -29.72 -3.44
C ASN A 102 21.65 -28.71 -4.13
N GLU A 103 22.95 -28.92 -3.96
CA GLU A 103 23.97 -28.08 -4.59
C GLU A 103 24.34 -28.54 -6.00
N HIS A 104 23.99 -29.74 -6.45
CA HIS A 104 24.35 -30.23 -7.78
C HIS A 104 23.42 -29.69 -8.88
N VAL A 105 24.00 -29.12 -9.94
CA VAL A 105 23.25 -28.64 -11.12
C VAL A 105 22.84 -29.84 -11.98
N GLN A 106 21.54 -30.04 -12.17
CA GLN A 106 21.02 -31.18 -12.93
C GLN A 106 20.89 -30.91 -14.43
N SER A 107 20.44 -29.72 -14.81
CA SER A 107 20.27 -29.30 -16.20
C SER A 107 20.31 -27.77 -16.31
N SER A 108 20.13 -27.25 -17.52
CA SER A 108 20.06 -25.81 -17.77
C SER A 108 18.67 -25.38 -18.25
N LEU A 109 18.25 -24.19 -17.86
CA LEU A 109 17.05 -23.51 -18.35
C LEU A 109 17.49 -22.35 -19.25
N SER A 110 17.10 -22.40 -20.52
CA SER A 110 17.50 -21.41 -21.52
C SER A 110 16.36 -20.63 -22.16
N SER A 111 15.12 -21.08 -21.97
CA SER A 111 13.93 -20.40 -22.49
C SER A 111 12.75 -20.58 -21.57
N ILE A 112 11.81 -19.65 -21.69
CA ILE A 112 10.49 -19.72 -21.06
C ILE A 112 9.45 -19.36 -22.12
N ASP A 113 8.45 -20.22 -22.27
CA ASP A 113 7.33 -20.00 -23.18
C ASP A 113 6.18 -19.33 -22.42
N ILE A 114 5.66 -18.21 -22.92
CA ILE A 114 4.53 -17.48 -22.36
C ILE A 114 3.35 -17.60 -23.31
N ASP A 115 2.26 -18.18 -22.80
CA ASP A 115 1.02 -18.41 -23.50
C ASP A 115 -0.09 -17.58 -22.81
N ILE A 116 -0.53 -16.52 -23.50
CA ILE A 116 -1.64 -15.65 -23.04
C ILE A 116 -2.88 -15.94 -23.87
N GLN A 117 -4.04 -16.05 -23.22
CA GLN A 117 -5.31 -16.31 -23.93
C GLN A 117 -5.87 -15.05 -24.58
N ASP A 118 -5.81 -13.93 -23.87
CA ASP A 118 -6.21 -12.61 -24.33
C ASP A 118 -5.00 -11.65 -24.33
N SER A 119 -4.69 -11.08 -25.50
CA SER A 119 -3.64 -10.07 -25.67
C SER A 119 -4.14 -8.64 -25.46
N SER A 120 -5.40 -8.46 -25.07
CA SER A 120 -5.94 -7.17 -24.64
C SER A 120 -5.10 -6.58 -23.52
N GLU A 121 -4.82 -5.29 -23.64
CA GLU A 121 -4.11 -4.49 -22.65
C GLU A 121 -5.08 -3.59 -21.88
N ASN A 122 -6.35 -3.98 -21.75
CA ASN A 122 -7.30 -3.28 -20.90
C ASN A 122 -7.06 -3.68 -19.45
N LEU A 123 -6.94 -2.67 -18.57
CA LEU A 123 -6.72 -2.86 -17.14
C LEU A 123 -7.86 -2.21 -16.37
N ASP A 124 -8.57 -3.02 -15.61
CA ASP A 124 -9.72 -2.63 -14.79
C ASP A 124 -9.82 -3.52 -13.53
N MET A 125 -10.88 -3.39 -12.75
CA MET A 125 -11.10 -4.18 -11.54
C MET A 125 -11.34 -5.68 -11.80
N ASP A 126 -11.83 -6.04 -12.98
CA ASP A 126 -12.26 -7.40 -13.32
C ASP A 126 -11.24 -8.15 -14.19
N THR A 127 -10.15 -7.49 -14.52
CA THR A 127 -8.99 -8.05 -15.21
C THR A 127 -8.49 -9.29 -14.47
N ASP A 128 -8.46 -10.43 -15.17
CA ASP A 128 -8.01 -11.69 -14.60
C ASP A 128 -6.48 -11.70 -14.43
N GLU A 129 -6.04 -11.66 -13.18
CA GLU A 129 -4.63 -11.62 -12.77
C GLU A 129 -4.04 -13.02 -12.48
N SER A 130 -4.79 -14.09 -12.75
CA SER A 130 -4.35 -15.46 -12.48
C SER A 130 -3.30 -15.96 -13.48
N TYR A 131 -2.47 -16.90 -13.04
CA TYR A 131 -1.48 -17.55 -13.90
C TYR A 131 -1.09 -18.94 -13.41
N ASN A 132 -0.48 -19.69 -14.32
CA ASN A 132 0.23 -20.93 -14.01
C ASN A 132 1.68 -20.83 -14.48
N LEU A 133 2.62 -21.18 -13.61
CA LEU A 133 4.05 -21.25 -13.92
C LEU A 133 4.55 -22.67 -13.66
N THR A 134 5.14 -23.30 -14.69
CA THR A 134 5.77 -24.62 -14.56
C THR A 134 7.23 -24.56 -14.97
N ILE A 135 8.11 -25.20 -14.20
CA ILE A 135 9.53 -25.36 -14.52
C ILE A 135 9.89 -26.83 -14.30
N SER A 136 10.25 -27.56 -15.35
CA SER A 136 10.61 -28.98 -15.25
C SER A 136 12.08 -29.17 -14.86
N THR A 137 12.44 -30.36 -14.37
CA THR A 137 13.85 -30.74 -14.11
C THR A 137 14.70 -30.83 -15.38
N SER A 138 14.06 -30.91 -16.55
CA SER A 138 14.72 -30.95 -17.86
C SER A 138 15.05 -29.57 -18.43
N GLY A 139 14.69 -28.48 -17.74
CA GLY A 139 14.98 -27.12 -18.19
C GLY A 139 13.89 -26.46 -19.04
N GLN A 140 12.72 -27.10 -19.20
CA GLN A 140 11.56 -26.50 -19.86
C GLN A 140 10.76 -25.65 -18.86
N ALA A 141 10.44 -24.40 -19.22
CA ALA A 141 9.61 -23.51 -18.42
C ALA A 141 8.46 -22.91 -19.24
N THR A 142 7.29 -22.78 -18.62
CA THR A 142 6.08 -22.27 -19.27
C THR A 142 5.28 -21.41 -18.31
N ILE A 143 4.81 -20.26 -18.80
CA ILE A 143 3.80 -19.39 -18.18
C ILE A 143 2.53 -19.50 -19.00
N LYS A 144 1.40 -19.74 -18.33
CA LYS A 144 0.06 -19.64 -18.93
C LYS A 144 -0.79 -18.67 -18.14
N ALA A 145 -1.38 -17.69 -18.81
CA ALA A 145 -2.23 -16.70 -18.16
C ALA A 145 -3.46 -16.36 -19.02
N PRO A 146 -4.62 -16.05 -18.42
CA PRO A 146 -5.76 -15.56 -19.19
C PRO A 146 -5.48 -14.20 -19.86
N THR A 147 -4.78 -13.30 -19.16
CA THR A 147 -4.47 -11.95 -19.66
C THR A 147 -2.97 -11.66 -19.61
N VAL A 148 -2.57 -10.55 -20.24
CA VAL A 148 -1.21 -10.00 -20.13
C VAL A 148 -0.80 -9.73 -18.68
N TYR A 149 -1.74 -9.37 -17.80
CA TYR A 149 -1.47 -8.99 -16.41
C TYR A 149 -1.19 -10.20 -15.51
N GLY A 150 -1.89 -11.32 -15.73
CA GLY A 150 -1.50 -12.60 -15.13
C GLY A 150 -0.07 -13.01 -15.53
N ALA A 151 0.32 -12.79 -16.79
CA ALA A 151 1.69 -13.05 -17.23
C ALA A 151 2.72 -12.12 -16.57
N LEU A 152 2.40 -10.84 -16.32
CA LEU A 152 3.29 -9.94 -15.55
C LEU A 152 3.57 -10.50 -14.15
N HIS A 153 2.52 -10.94 -13.45
CA HIS A 153 2.65 -11.54 -12.12
C HIS A 153 3.46 -12.84 -12.13
N ALA A 154 3.29 -13.65 -13.17
CA ALA A 154 4.06 -14.86 -13.37
C ALA A 154 5.56 -14.59 -13.58
N ILE A 155 5.90 -13.56 -14.35
CA ILE A 155 7.29 -13.14 -14.58
C ILE A 155 7.92 -12.61 -13.28
N GLU A 156 7.18 -11.82 -12.48
CA GLU A 156 7.64 -11.41 -11.14
C GLU A 156 7.95 -12.63 -10.28
N THR A 157 7.01 -13.57 -10.18
CA THR A 157 7.22 -14.82 -9.42
C THR A 157 8.40 -15.63 -9.94
N PHE A 158 8.57 -15.74 -11.26
CA PHE A 158 9.74 -16.40 -11.85
C PHE A 158 11.05 -15.68 -11.47
N SER A 159 11.08 -14.35 -11.50
CA SER A 159 12.24 -13.56 -11.08
C SER A 159 12.62 -13.80 -9.62
N GLN A 160 11.63 -14.09 -8.77
CA GLN A 160 11.83 -14.47 -7.38
C GLN A 160 12.21 -15.95 -7.18
N ILE A 161 12.15 -16.80 -8.20
CA ILE A 161 12.70 -18.16 -8.12
C ILE A 161 14.18 -18.13 -8.49
N VAL A 162 14.56 -17.32 -9.49
CA VAL A 162 15.96 -17.18 -9.91
C VAL A 162 16.78 -16.56 -8.78
N ARG A 163 18.00 -17.10 -8.58
CA ARG A 163 18.93 -16.63 -7.55
C ARG A 163 20.36 -16.62 -8.09
N TRP A 164 21.11 -15.57 -7.78
CA TRP A 164 22.54 -15.54 -7.98
C TRP A 164 23.24 -16.40 -6.92
N ASN A 165 24.13 -17.28 -7.34
CA ASN A 165 25.03 -18.01 -6.45
C ASN A 165 26.45 -17.42 -6.58
N PRO A 166 26.97 -16.72 -5.55
CA PRO A 166 28.27 -16.06 -5.61
C PRO A 166 29.45 -17.05 -5.70
N ASP A 167 29.34 -18.23 -5.07
CA ASP A 167 30.41 -19.24 -5.08
C ASP A 167 30.59 -19.84 -6.48
N LYS A 168 29.49 -20.11 -7.17
CA LYS A 168 29.46 -20.66 -8.53
C LYS A 168 29.51 -19.61 -9.62
N LYS A 169 29.33 -18.34 -9.26
CA LYS A 169 29.22 -17.21 -10.19
C LYS A 169 28.20 -17.46 -11.31
N ALA A 170 27.04 -18.00 -10.94
CA ALA A 170 25.98 -18.35 -11.88
C ALA A 170 24.59 -18.06 -11.29
N HIS A 171 23.63 -17.73 -12.16
CA HIS A 171 22.22 -17.69 -11.84
C HIS A 171 21.64 -19.11 -11.85
N LEU A 172 20.92 -19.46 -10.79
CA LEU A 172 20.37 -20.79 -10.57
C LEU A 172 18.87 -20.73 -10.32
N VAL A 173 18.19 -21.83 -10.64
CA VAL A 173 16.77 -22.08 -10.37
C VAL A 173 16.71 -23.25 -9.40
N PRO A 174 16.68 -23.00 -8.08
CA PRO A 174 16.65 -24.06 -7.09
C PRO A 174 15.26 -24.68 -6.93
N ASN A 175 15.20 -25.91 -6.42
CA ASN A 175 13.98 -26.65 -6.09
C ASN A 175 13.05 -26.97 -7.27
N ALA A 176 13.59 -27.16 -8.47
CA ALA A 176 12.82 -27.73 -9.57
C ALA A 176 12.41 -29.20 -9.27
N PRO A 177 11.32 -29.72 -9.87
CA PRO A 177 10.40 -28.99 -10.72
C PRO A 177 9.50 -28.05 -9.91
N TRP A 178 9.14 -26.91 -10.48
CA TRP A 178 8.14 -26.00 -9.94
C TRP A 178 6.82 -26.18 -10.66
N LYS A 179 5.72 -26.17 -9.90
CA LYS A 179 4.38 -25.94 -10.42
C LYS A 179 3.69 -24.93 -9.51
N ILE A 180 3.30 -23.79 -10.07
CA ILE A 180 2.63 -22.72 -9.34
C ILE A 180 1.33 -22.42 -10.08
N SER A 181 0.24 -22.35 -9.33
CA SER A 181 -1.07 -21.89 -9.79
C SER A 181 -1.52 -20.81 -8.82
N ASP A 182 -1.65 -19.59 -9.30
CA ASP A 182 -1.69 -18.42 -8.44
C ASP A 182 -2.69 -17.37 -8.96
N TYR A 183 -3.27 -16.64 -8.02
CA TYR A 183 -4.30 -15.62 -8.23
C TYR A 183 -4.46 -14.77 -6.96
N PRO A 184 -4.90 -13.51 -7.07
CA PRO A 184 -5.13 -12.68 -5.89
C PRO A 184 -6.39 -13.11 -5.12
N LYS A 185 -6.33 -13.04 -3.79
CA LYS A 185 -7.48 -13.23 -2.90
C LYS A 185 -8.48 -12.08 -3.00
N TYR A 186 -7.98 -10.84 -3.10
CA TYR A 186 -8.78 -9.64 -3.25
C TYR A 186 -8.40 -8.87 -4.51
N LYS A 187 -9.41 -8.29 -5.18
CA LYS A 187 -9.23 -7.55 -6.43
C LYS A 187 -8.63 -6.17 -6.21
N HIS A 188 -8.87 -5.54 -5.05
CA HIS A 188 -8.38 -4.19 -4.74
C HIS A 188 -7.17 -4.25 -3.79
N ARG A 189 -5.97 -3.91 -4.28
CA ARG A 189 -4.72 -4.02 -3.51
C ARG A 189 -3.92 -2.75 -3.64
N GLY A 190 -4.27 -1.75 -2.84
CA GLY A 190 -3.86 -0.37 -3.08
C GLY A 190 -2.81 0.20 -2.13
N ILE A 191 -2.17 1.27 -2.58
CA ILE A 191 -1.44 2.22 -1.75
C ILE A 191 -2.06 3.58 -1.97
N LEU A 192 -2.54 4.23 -0.90
CA LEU A 192 -2.80 5.66 -0.90
C LEU A 192 -1.48 6.40 -0.76
N PHE A 193 -1.18 7.25 -1.74
CA PHE A 193 0.04 8.04 -1.79
C PHE A 193 -0.30 9.53 -1.85
N ASP A 194 -0.05 10.23 -0.75
CA ASP A 194 -0.29 11.66 -0.61
C ASP A 194 0.87 12.47 -1.20
N THR A 195 0.57 13.20 -2.28
CA THR A 195 1.49 14.12 -2.93
C THR A 195 1.05 15.58 -2.83
N ALA A 196 0.09 15.88 -1.95
CA ALA A 196 -0.41 17.22 -1.69
C ALA A 196 0.26 17.85 -0.47
N ARG A 197 0.48 17.07 0.59
CA ARG A 197 1.18 17.51 1.82
C ARG A 197 2.67 17.73 1.58
N HIS A 198 3.27 16.97 0.66
CA HIS A 198 4.56 17.27 0.06
C HIS A 198 4.55 16.85 -1.41
N TYR A 199 5.24 17.62 -2.27
CA TYR A 199 5.35 17.28 -3.68
C TYR A 199 6.33 16.12 -3.93
N TYR A 200 5.97 15.26 -4.89
CA TYR A 200 6.80 14.15 -5.37
C TYR A 200 7.07 14.28 -6.86
N THR A 201 8.30 13.99 -7.30
CA THR A 201 8.58 14.00 -8.74
C THR A 201 7.94 12.78 -9.42
N PRO A 202 7.71 12.81 -10.75
CA PRO A 202 7.27 11.63 -11.48
C PRO A 202 8.19 10.42 -11.27
N LYS A 203 9.49 10.64 -11.07
CA LYS A 203 10.46 9.59 -10.77
C LYS A 203 10.19 8.93 -9.42
N ASP A 204 9.76 9.69 -8.41
CA ASP A 204 9.43 9.14 -7.09
C ASP A 204 8.15 8.28 -7.19
N ILE A 205 7.14 8.77 -7.92
CA ILE A 205 5.90 8.02 -8.18
C ILE A 205 6.18 6.74 -8.96
N TYR A 206 7.08 6.79 -9.97
CA TYR A 206 7.52 5.59 -10.71
C TYR A 206 8.15 4.54 -9.80
N LYS A 207 8.95 4.94 -8.79
CA LYS A 207 9.51 3.99 -7.82
C LYS A 207 8.43 3.33 -6.98
N VAL A 208 7.39 4.06 -6.57
CA VAL A 208 6.23 3.48 -5.87
C VAL A 208 5.54 2.46 -6.77
N ILE A 209 5.29 2.78 -8.04
CA ILE A 209 4.65 1.89 -9.01
C ILE A 209 5.50 0.64 -9.29
N ASP A 210 6.82 0.78 -9.50
CA ASP A 210 7.74 -0.35 -9.70
C ASP A 210 7.64 -1.32 -8.52
N THR A 211 7.74 -0.79 -7.29
CA THR A 211 7.72 -1.59 -6.06
C THR A 211 6.34 -2.20 -5.77
N MET A 212 5.25 -1.50 -6.09
CA MET A 212 3.90 -2.07 -6.07
C MET A 212 3.78 -3.28 -7.00
N SER A 213 4.26 -3.15 -8.24
CA SER A 213 4.23 -4.24 -9.24
C SER A 213 4.97 -5.47 -8.75
N TRP A 214 6.16 -5.29 -8.17
CA TRP A 214 6.96 -6.38 -7.59
C TRP A 214 6.24 -7.09 -6.44
N ASN A 215 5.44 -6.35 -5.66
CA ASN A 215 4.63 -6.87 -4.57
C ASN A 215 3.23 -7.32 -5.01
N LYS A 216 2.91 -7.26 -6.32
CA LYS A 216 1.60 -7.58 -6.91
C LYS A 216 0.43 -6.71 -6.38
N MET A 217 0.74 -5.50 -5.92
CA MET A 217 -0.25 -4.45 -5.65
C MET A 217 -0.67 -3.81 -6.97
N ASN A 218 -1.94 -3.43 -7.10
CA ASN A 218 -2.52 -3.09 -8.40
C ASN A 218 -3.24 -1.74 -8.44
N ILE A 219 -3.26 -0.95 -7.36
CA ILE A 219 -3.96 0.35 -7.33
C ILE A 219 -3.11 1.41 -6.65
N LEU A 220 -2.71 2.43 -7.39
CA LEU A 220 -2.18 3.66 -6.82
C LEU A 220 -3.38 4.58 -6.60
N HIS A 221 -3.82 4.67 -5.35
CA HIS A 221 -4.78 5.68 -4.92
C HIS A 221 -3.99 6.99 -4.77
N TRP A 222 -4.15 7.88 -5.74
CA TRP A 222 -3.37 9.10 -5.80
C TRP A 222 -4.13 10.25 -5.16
N HIS A 223 -3.74 10.57 -3.93
CA HIS A 223 -4.21 11.74 -3.19
C HIS A 223 -3.26 12.90 -3.49
N PHE A 224 -3.59 13.75 -4.46
CA PHE A 224 -2.69 14.79 -4.96
C PHE A 224 -3.23 16.20 -4.82
N ILE A 225 -4.41 16.40 -4.23
CA ILE A 225 -4.98 17.72 -3.93
C ILE A 225 -5.40 17.69 -2.47
N ASP A 226 -5.04 18.73 -1.71
CA ASP A 226 -5.44 18.90 -0.30
C ASP A 226 -5.36 20.38 0.11
N SER A 227 -5.58 20.68 1.38
CA SER A 227 -5.50 21.99 2.01
C SER A 227 -4.13 22.64 1.82
N THR A 228 -3.07 21.84 1.83
CA THR A 228 -1.69 22.32 1.81
C THR A 228 -1.17 22.63 0.41
N SER A 229 -1.65 21.94 -0.63
CA SER A 229 -1.33 22.28 -2.00
C SER A 229 -2.32 21.75 -3.05
N PHE A 230 -2.41 22.49 -4.16
CA PHE A 230 -3.13 22.12 -5.38
C PHE A 230 -2.13 22.05 -6.55
N PRO A 231 -1.45 20.91 -6.77
CA PRO A 231 -0.42 20.77 -7.80
C PRO A 231 -0.97 20.49 -9.21
N TYR A 232 -2.25 20.13 -9.37
CA TYR A 232 -2.82 19.81 -10.69
C TYR A 232 -3.03 21.06 -11.55
N VAL A 233 -2.46 21.08 -12.75
CA VAL A 233 -2.63 22.17 -13.71
C VAL A 233 -3.91 21.97 -14.54
N SER A 234 -5.04 22.45 -14.00
CA SER A 234 -6.32 22.50 -14.72
C SER A 234 -6.23 23.35 -15.99
N LYS A 235 -6.90 22.93 -17.07
CA LYS A 235 -6.97 23.74 -18.30
C LYS A 235 -7.97 24.88 -18.14
N ALA A 236 -9.09 24.61 -17.49
CA ALA A 236 -10.14 25.59 -17.26
C ALA A 236 -9.76 26.61 -16.18
N TYR A 237 -9.04 26.16 -15.14
CA TYR A 237 -8.67 26.97 -13.98
C TYR A 237 -7.18 26.86 -13.62
N PRO A 238 -6.26 27.30 -14.50
CA PRO A 238 -4.82 27.22 -14.26
C PRO A 238 -4.39 27.94 -12.98
N GLN A 239 -5.14 28.96 -12.55
CA GLN A 239 -4.88 29.70 -11.32
C GLN A 239 -4.91 28.84 -10.06
N LEU A 240 -5.60 27.68 -10.08
CA LEU A 240 -5.59 26.72 -8.96
C LEU A 240 -4.17 26.24 -8.68
N ALA A 241 -3.42 25.81 -9.70
CA ALA A 241 -2.01 25.45 -9.54
C ALA A 241 -1.10 26.66 -9.37
N GLU A 242 -1.33 27.75 -10.12
CA GLU A 242 -0.45 28.94 -10.06
C GLU A 242 -0.35 29.53 -8.64
N LYS A 243 -1.41 29.39 -7.83
CA LYS A 243 -1.48 29.94 -6.47
C LYS A 243 -1.59 28.87 -5.37
N GLY A 244 -2.07 27.68 -5.70
CA GLY A 244 -2.26 26.58 -4.75
C GLY A 244 -1.08 25.60 -4.72
N ALA A 245 -0.24 25.52 -5.74
CA ALA A 245 0.95 24.67 -5.69
C ALA A 245 2.07 25.30 -4.86
N TYR A 246 2.96 24.48 -4.29
CA TYR A 246 4.11 24.99 -3.51
C TYR A 246 5.06 25.87 -4.34
N SER A 247 5.20 25.59 -5.64
CA SER A 247 5.91 26.43 -6.59
C SER A 247 5.51 26.05 -8.01
N PRO A 248 5.83 26.86 -9.03
CA PRO A 248 5.61 26.49 -10.43
C PRO A 248 6.26 25.15 -10.85
N ALA A 249 7.32 24.72 -10.17
CA ALA A 249 8.01 23.45 -10.42
C ALA A 249 7.38 22.24 -9.69
N HIS A 250 6.45 22.48 -8.78
CA HIS A 250 5.78 21.46 -7.96
C HIS A 250 4.35 21.24 -8.48
N THR A 251 4.24 20.92 -9.77
CA THR A 251 2.95 20.79 -10.47
C THR A 251 2.89 19.52 -11.32
N TYR A 252 1.67 19.05 -11.59
CA TYR A 252 1.38 17.95 -12.50
C TYR A 252 0.49 18.45 -13.64
N ASP A 253 1.04 18.51 -14.84
CA ASP A 253 0.27 18.78 -16.06
C ASP A 253 -0.32 17.49 -16.66
N ASP A 254 -1.25 17.64 -17.61
CA ASP A 254 -1.85 16.54 -18.35
C ASP A 254 -0.84 15.52 -18.89
N LYS A 255 0.29 16.01 -19.41
CA LYS A 255 1.32 15.15 -20.01
C LYS A 255 1.99 14.29 -18.94
N THR A 256 2.28 14.88 -17.78
CA THR A 256 2.88 14.21 -16.64
C THR A 256 1.93 13.16 -16.07
N ILE A 257 0.66 13.52 -15.86
CA ILE A 257 -0.36 12.59 -15.37
C ILE A 257 -0.53 11.41 -16.34
N LYS A 258 -0.70 11.67 -17.64
CA LYS A 258 -0.82 10.60 -18.65
C LYS A 258 0.41 9.69 -18.69
N ALA A 259 1.61 10.24 -18.51
CA ALA A 259 2.83 9.44 -18.44
C ALA A 259 2.84 8.53 -17.20
N ILE A 260 2.39 9.02 -16.04
CA ILE A 260 2.27 8.24 -14.81
C ILE A 260 1.22 7.13 -14.96
N VAL A 261 0.03 7.45 -15.46
CA VAL A 261 -1.03 6.48 -15.74
C VAL A 261 -0.54 5.38 -16.68
N GLN A 262 0.13 5.76 -17.78
CA GLN A 262 0.67 4.78 -18.74
C GLN A 262 1.78 3.92 -18.11
N TYR A 263 2.69 4.52 -17.34
CA TYR A 263 3.76 3.81 -16.66
C TYR A 263 3.23 2.78 -15.65
N ALA A 264 2.16 3.13 -14.94
CA ALA A 264 1.43 2.26 -14.02
C ALA A 264 0.75 1.11 -14.77
N LYS A 265 0.06 1.41 -15.87
CA LYS A 265 -0.61 0.42 -16.71
C LYS A 265 0.36 -0.65 -17.22
N GLU A 266 1.57 -0.26 -17.64
CA GLU A 266 2.63 -1.19 -18.09
C GLU A 266 3.14 -2.15 -17.00
N ARG A 267 2.72 -1.94 -15.76
CA ARG A 267 3.09 -2.69 -14.55
C ARG A 267 1.90 -3.38 -13.89
N GLY A 268 0.71 -3.33 -14.51
CA GLY A 268 -0.52 -3.85 -13.93
C GLY A 268 -1.01 -3.04 -12.73
N VAL A 269 -0.65 -1.76 -12.66
CA VAL A 269 -1.11 -0.83 -11.62
C VAL A 269 -2.09 0.16 -12.23
N ARG A 270 -3.29 0.19 -11.68
CA ARG A 270 -4.32 1.20 -11.94
C ARG A 270 -4.00 2.46 -11.16
N VAL A 271 -4.39 3.62 -11.68
CA VAL A 271 -4.22 4.89 -10.98
C VAL A 271 -5.60 5.49 -10.76
N MET A 272 -6.05 5.47 -9.50
CA MET A 272 -7.33 6.02 -9.08
C MET A 272 -7.09 7.42 -8.52
N PRO A 273 -7.65 8.48 -9.13
CA PRO A 273 -7.54 9.82 -8.60
C PRO A 273 -8.47 10.01 -7.40
N GLU A 274 -8.04 10.84 -6.46
CA GLU A 274 -8.89 11.43 -5.44
C GLU A 274 -9.09 12.93 -5.69
N VAL A 275 -10.32 13.38 -5.58
CA VAL A 275 -10.66 14.80 -5.46
C VAL A 275 -11.06 15.06 -4.03
N GLU A 276 -10.14 15.68 -3.29
CA GLU A 276 -10.33 16.10 -1.91
C GLU A 276 -11.23 17.34 -1.86
N ALA A 277 -12.48 17.14 -1.43
CA ALA A 277 -13.50 18.19 -1.30
C ALA A 277 -14.71 17.67 -0.49
N PRO A 278 -15.48 18.55 0.19
CA PRO A 278 -15.25 19.99 0.37
C PRO A 278 -14.39 20.33 1.60
N GLY A 279 -13.99 19.31 2.37
CA GLY A 279 -12.96 19.38 3.41
C GLY A 279 -11.60 19.73 2.81
N HIS A 280 -10.61 19.96 3.67
CA HIS A 280 -9.20 20.13 3.28
C HIS A 280 -8.99 20.97 2.01
N SER A 281 -9.58 22.18 1.94
CA SER A 281 -9.73 22.90 0.67
C SER A 281 -9.09 24.29 0.61
N THR A 282 -8.17 24.61 1.52
CA THR A 282 -7.49 25.92 1.53
C THR A 282 -6.74 26.23 0.24
N ALA A 283 -6.01 25.27 -0.33
CA ALA A 283 -5.26 25.48 -1.57
C ALA A 283 -6.16 25.76 -2.79
N TRP A 284 -7.39 25.23 -2.80
CA TRP A 284 -8.40 25.58 -3.82
C TRP A 284 -8.71 27.08 -3.77
N ALA A 285 -8.94 27.58 -2.55
CA ALA A 285 -9.29 28.97 -2.30
C ALA A 285 -8.14 29.95 -2.59
N TYR A 286 -6.88 29.51 -2.52
CA TYR A 286 -5.77 30.37 -2.98
C TYR A 286 -5.86 30.65 -4.48
N GLY A 287 -6.24 29.66 -5.29
CA GLY A 287 -6.47 29.83 -6.71
C GLY A 287 -7.67 30.72 -7.02
N ILE A 288 -8.81 30.39 -6.40
CA ILE A 288 -10.11 31.02 -6.61
C ILE A 288 -10.70 31.40 -5.23
N PRO A 289 -10.40 32.60 -4.70
CA PRO A 289 -10.80 32.96 -3.33
C PRO A 289 -12.30 32.86 -3.04
N GLU A 290 -13.15 33.14 -4.02
CA GLU A 290 -14.61 33.16 -3.87
C GLU A 290 -15.27 31.77 -3.66
N ILE A 291 -14.53 30.67 -3.85
CA ILE A 291 -15.06 29.30 -3.62
C ILE A 291 -14.69 28.75 -2.25
N GLY A 292 -13.91 29.47 -1.44
CA GLY A 292 -13.49 29.05 -0.11
C GLY A 292 -14.20 29.76 1.03
N THR A 293 -14.19 29.16 2.21
CA THR A 293 -14.52 29.78 3.48
C THR A 293 -13.65 29.20 4.61
N CYS A 294 -13.59 29.89 5.74
CA CYS A 294 -12.76 29.55 6.89
C CYS A 294 -11.28 29.35 6.58
N THR A 295 -10.78 30.00 5.54
CA THR A 295 -9.39 29.90 5.11
C THR A 295 -8.50 30.70 6.04
N ASP A 296 -7.33 30.14 6.38
CA ASP A 296 -6.26 30.82 7.15
C ASP A 296 -6.68 31.37 8.54
N ILE A 297 -7.71 30.81 9.16
CA ILE A 297 -8.10 31.11 10.54
C ILE A 297 -7.01 30.68 11.53
N VAL A 298 -6.65 31.59 12.44
CA VAL A 298 -5.70 31.36 13.53
C VAL A 298 -6.31 31.78 14.88
N PRO A 299 -6.29 30.93 15.92
CA PRO A 299 -5.79 29.55 15.93
C PRO A 299 -6.68 28.61 15.09
N TYR A 300 -6.10 27.58 14.49
CA TYR A 300 -6.83 26.63 13.64
C TYR A 300 -7.73 25.67 14.44
N THR A 301 -7.50 25.54 15.75
CA THR A 301 -8.23 24.62 16.63
C THR A 301 -9.72 24.88 16.58
N GLY A 302 -10.51 23.83 16.29
CA GLY A 302 -11.97 23.92 16.13
C GLY A 302 -12.44 24.25 14.72
N PHE A 303 -11.52 24.50 13.78
CA PHE A 303 -11.82 24.77 12.37
C PHE A 303 -11.22 23.72 11.41
N THR A 304 -10.32 22.86 11.91
CA THR A 304 -9.70 21.74 11.18
C THR A 304 -9.01 20.81 12.18
N VAL A 305 -8.72 19.58 11.78
CA VAL A 305 -7.84 18.64 12.50
C VAL A 305 -6.38 19.08 12.38
N GLN A 306 -5.98 19.60 11.21
CA GLN A 306 -4.60 20.01 10.93
C GLN A 306 -4.55 21.31 10.12
N PRO A 307 -3.59 22.23 10.37
CA PRO A 307 -3.46 23.45 9.59
C PRO A 307 -2.97 23.16 8.15
N PRO A 308 -3.36 23.97 7.15
CA PRO A 308 -4.18 25.18 7.27
C PRO A 308 -5.69 24.89 7.39
N THR A 309 -6.44 25.86 7.91
CA THR A 309 -7.92 25.81 7.90
C THR A 309 -8.44 26.19 6.52
N GLY A 310 -9.57 25.62 6.13
CA GLY A 310 -10.28 26.01 4.91
C GLY A 310 -11.17 24.90 4.37
N GLN A 311 -12.39 25.27 3.97
CA GLN A 311 -13.37 24.40 3.33
C GLN A 311 -13.95 25.10 2.11
N LEU A 312 -14.48 24.35 1.16
CA LEU A 312 -15.22 24.95 0.06
C LEU A 312 -16.52 25.60 0.54
N ASN A 313 -16.90 26.71 -0.06
CA ASN A 313 -18.21 27.34 0.09
C ASN A 313 -19.25 26.52 -0.69
N ILE A 314 -19.89 25.58 0.00
CA ILE A 314 -20.87 24.64 -0.58
C ILE A 314 -22.20 25.30 -1.01
N ALA A 315 -22.45 26.54 -0.58
CA ALA A 315 -23.62 27.33 -1.01
C ALA A 315 -23.42 28.00 -2.38
N SER A 316 -22.17 28.14 -2.83
CA SER A 316 -21.83 28.86 -4.06
C SER A 316 -21.98 27.98 -5.31
N ASN A 317 -22.74 28.47 -6.29
CA ASN A 317 -22.83 27.83 -7.61
C ASN A 317 -21.47 27.81 -8.33
N LYS A 318 -20.60 28.80 -8.07
CA LYS A 318 -19.27 28.84 -8.66
C LYS A 318 -18.40 27.70 -8.13
N THR A 319 -18.51 27.37 -6.84
CA THR A 319 -17.83 26.21 -6.24
C THR A 319 -18.23 24.93 -6.96
N LYS A 320 -19.53 24.71 -7.15
CA LYS A 320 -20.05 23.53 -7.86
C LYS A 320 -19.54 23.46 -9.31
N GLU A 321 -19.55 24.59 -10.03
CA GLU A 321 -19.00 24.68 -11.40
C GLU A 321 -17.51 24.29 -11.45
N VAL A 322 -16.70 24.83 -10.54
CA VAL A 322 -15.26 24.56 -10.48
C VAL A 322 -15.01 23.09 -10.18
N VAL A 323 -15.63 22.54 -9.13
CA VAL A 323 -15.45 21.13 -8.74
C VAL A 323 -15.86 20.18 -9.86
N ASN A 324 -17.03 20.40 -10.48
CA ASN A 324 -17.49 19.56 -11.59
C ASN A 324 -16.54 19.62 -12.79
N THR A 325 -15.99 20.79 -13.10
CA THR A 325 -15.02 20.93 -14.19
C THR A 325 -13.71 20.19 -13.89
N ILE A 326 -13.22 20.24 -12.65
CA ILE A 326 -12.04 19.47 -12.24
C ILE A 326 -12.32 17.97 -12.34
N ILE A 327 -13.51 17.52 -11.94
CA ILE A 327 -13.94 16.12 -12.10
C ILE A 327 -13.99 15.73 -13.57
N ASP A 328 -14.49 16.60 -14.46
CA ASP A 328 -14.51 16.36 -15.91
C ASP A 328 -13.10 16.15 -16.45
N GLU A 329 -12.18 17.07 -16.15
CA GLU A 329 -10.79 17.01 -16.61
C GLU A 329 -10.07 15.76 -16.07
N LEU A 330 -10.21 15.48 -14.77
CA LEU A 330 -9.59 14.29 -14.17
C LEU A 330 -10.23 13.00 -14.70
N SER A 331 -11.53 12.99 -14.97
CA SER A 331 -12.18 11.81 -15.56
C SER A 331 -11.65 11.45 -16.94
N GLU A 332 -11.22 12.44 -17.73
CA GLU A 332 -10.53 12.24 -19.01
C GLU A 332 -9.07 11.76 -18.85
N LEU A 333 -8.37 12.25 -17.82
CA LEU A 333 -6.96 11.94 -17.58
C LEU A 333 -6.75 10.56 -16.96
N PHE A 334 -7.70 10.12 -16.15
CA PHE A 334 -7.64 8.86 -15.41
C PHE A 334 -8.63 7.86 -15.99
N PRO A 335 -8.18 6.87 -16.77
CA PRO A 335 -9.06 5.88 -17.41
C PRO A 335 -9.65 4.88 -16.41
N ASP A 336 -9.25 4.94 -15.14
CA ASP A 336 -9.74 4.06 -14.11
C ASP A 336 -11.27 4.15 -13.96
N SER A 337 -11.91 2.99 -13.80
CA SER A 337 -13.35 2.90 -13.61
C SER A 337 -13.83 3.42 -12.25
N TRP A 338 -12.92 3.61 -11.29
CA TRP A 338 -13.22 4.12 -9.95
C TRP A 338 -12.66 5.54 -9.80
N PHE A 339 -13.30 6.30 -8.93
CA PHE A 339 -12.92 7.68 -8.62
C PHE A 339 -13.19 7.95 -7.15
N HIS A 340 -12.20 8.42 -6.41
CA HIS A 340 -12.36 8.74 -5.00
C HIS A 340 -12.91 10.16 -4.85
N ALA A 341 -14.06 10.27 -4.20
CA ALA A 341 -14.81 11.50 -3.97
C ALA A 341 -14.65 12.04 -2.54
N SER A 342 -13.70 11.48 -1.78
CA SER A 342 -13.32 11.89 -0.42
C SER A 342 -14.52 12.14 0.52
N GLY A 343 -14.52 13.27 1.24
CA GLY A 343 -15.53 13.77 2.16
C GLY A 343 -15.21 13.58 3.65
N ASP A 344 -13.95 13.33 4.01
CA ASP A 344 -13.51 13.18 5.39
C ASP A 344 -13.45 14.52 6.17
N GLU A 345 -13.44 14.40 7.50
CA GLU A 345 -13.05 15.45 8.47
C GLU A 345 -13.67 16.86 8.30
N VAL A 346 -14.90 16.95 7.79
CA VAL A 346 -15.59 18.23 7.58
C VAL A 346 -16.02 18.87 8.91
N VAL A 347 -15.69 20.16 9.07
CA VAL A 347 -16.11 20.97 10.22
C VAL A 347 -17.37 21.77 9.87
N MET A 348 -18.54 21.28 10.30
CA MET A 348 -19.83 21.92 10.02
C MET A 348 -19.94 23.36 10.55
N ASP A 349 -19.30 23.63 11.70
CA ASP A 349 -19.31 24.93 12.35
C ASP A 349 -18.63 26.01 11.51
N CYS A 350 -17.75 25.65 10.58
CA CYS A 350 -17.19 26.57 9.60
C CYS A 350 -18.32 27.20 8.76
N TRP A 351 -19.21 26.37 8.22
CA TRP A 351 -20.29 26.84 7.34
C TRP A 351 -21.41 27.54 8.08
N SER A 352 -21.81 27.07 9.26
CA SER A 352 -22.90 27.71 10.02
C SER A 352 -22.52 29.09 10.57
N ASN A 353 -21.23 29.35 10.74
CA ASN A 353 -20.73 30.64 11.24
C ASN A 353 -20.33 31.61 10.12
N ASP A 354 -20.21 31.14 8.88
CA ASP A 354 -19.98 32.01 7.71
C ASP A 354 -21.24 32.83 7.40
N THR A 355 -21.09 34.14 7.20
CA THR A 355 -22.24 35.05 7.04
C THR A 355 -23.01 34.81 5.75
N GLU A 356 -22.33 34.48 4.65
CA GLU A 356 -22.98 34.26 3.36
C GLU A 356 -23.68 32.91 3.34
N ILE A 357 -23.02 31.87 3.87
CA ILE A 357 -23.59 30.52 3.93
C ILE A 357 -24.76 30.47 4.92
N ALA A 358 -24.64 31.10 6.10
CA ALA A 358 -25.75 31.19 7.05
C ALA A 358 -26.96 31.93 6.46
N ALA A 359 -26.73 32.98 5.66
CA ALA A 359 -27.81 33.66 4.95
C ALA A 359 -28.46 32.75 3.89
N TYR A 360 -27.66 31.99 3.13
CA TYR A 360 -28.15 31.03 2.16
C TYR A 360 -29.01 29.94 2.80
N LEU A 361 -28.54 29.35 3.91
CA LEU A 361 -29.26 28.33 4.68
C LEU A 361 -30.62 28.86 5.15
N LYS A 362 -30.66 30.08 5.69
CA LYS A 362 -31.91 30.73 6.12
C LYS A 362 -32.86 31.01 4.96
N GLN A 363 -32.33 31.48 3.82
CA GLN A 363 -33.13 31.79 2.64
C GLN A 363 -33.78 30.54 2.03
N HIS A 364 -33.07 29.41 2.05
CA HIS A 364 -33.52 28.14 1.45
C HIS A 364 -34.16 27.18 2.46
N ASN A 365 -34.24 27.58 3.74
CA ASN A 365 -34.77 26.76 4.82
C ASN A 365 -34.08 25.38 4.91
N LEU A 366 -32.74 25.39 4.84
CA LEU A 366 -31.87 24.22 4.93
C LEU A 366 -31.05 24.25 6.22
N THR A 367 -30.74 23.07 6.74
CA THR A 367 -29.67 22.87 7.73
C THR A 367 -28.31 22.75 7.04
N THR A 368 -27.23 22.97 7.79
CA THR A 368 -25.86 22.79 7.27
C THR A 368 -25.63 21.38 6.75
N LEU A 369 -26.14 20.36 7.47
CA LEU A 369 -26.00 18.96 7.09
C LEU A 369 -26.72 18.65 5.77
N GLU A 370 -27.94 19.17 5.57
CA GLU A 370 -28.68 18.99 4.32
C GLU A 370 -27.98 19.68 3.13
N LEU A 371 -27.42 20.88 3.34
CA LEU A 371 -26.65 21.56 2.28
C LEU A 371 -25.38 20.79 1.93
N PHE A 372 -24.70 20.23 2.94
CA PHE A 372 -23.52 19.40 2.74
C PHE A 372 -23.87 18.12 1.98
N GLU A 373 -24.93 17.40 2.40
CA GLU A 373 -25.41 16.21 1.70
C GLU A 373 -25.71 16.51 0.23
N GLN A 374 -26.42 17.61 -0.06
CA GLN A 374 -26.71 18.05 -1.43
C GLN A 374 -25.44 18.33 -2.25
N PHE A 375 -24.41 18.89 -1.63
CA PHE A 375 -23.15 19.18 -2.31
C PHE A 375 -22.40 17.88 -2.66
N VAL A 376 -22.19 16.99 -1.69
CA VAL A 376 -21.41 15.75 -1.93
C VAL A 376 -22.17 14.77 -2.80
N THR A 377 -23.49 14.63 -2.64
CA THR A 377 -24.29 13.76 -3.54
C THR A 377 -24.29 14.29 -4.97
N GLY A 378 -24.40 15.62 -5.16
CA GLY A 378 -24.27 16.24 -6.48
C GLY A 378 -22.90 16.02 -7.13
N MET A 379 -21.82 16.10 -6.34
CA MET A 379 -20.45 15.80 -6.78
C MET A 379 -20.30 14.33 -7.20
N GLN A 380 -20.80 13.41 -6.38
CA GLN A 380 -20.77 11.98 -6.66
C GLN A 380 -21.61 11.61 -7.89
N ASP A 381 -22.79 12.21 -8.06
CA ASP A 381 -23.63 11.99 -9.23
C ASP A 381 -22.96 12.52 -10.50
N HIS A 382 -22.25 13.65 -10.42
CA HIS A 382 -21.45 14.17 -11.52
C HIS A 382 -20.35 13.18 -11.93
N ILE A 383 -19.63 12.59 -10.98
CA ILE A 383 -18.66 11.50 -11.23
C ILE A 383 -19.33 10.32 -11.95
N ARG A 384 -20.53 9.91 -11.53
CA ARG A 384 -21.26 8.79 -12.16
C ARG A 384 -21.62 9.08 -13.62
N THR A 385 -21.80 10.34 -14.03
CA THR A 385 -22.05 10.69 -15.44
C THR A 385 -20.87 10.32 -16.36
N HIS A 386 -19.67 10.15 -15.81
CA HIS A 386 -18.48 9.66 -16.51
C HIS A 386 -18.35 8.14 -16.52
N ASN A 387 -19.42 7.40 -16.15
CA ASN A 387 -19.45 5.95 -15.99
C ASN A 387 -18.43 5.42 -14.97
N LYS A 388 -18.14 6.21 -13.93
CA LYS A 388 -17.24 5.83 -12.86
C LYS A 388 -17.99 5.36 -11.63
N THR A 389 -17.45 4.35 -10.95
CA THR A 389 -17.84 3.94 -9.61
C THR A 389 -17.27 4.93 -8.60
N VAL A 390 -18.13 5.45 -7.74
CA VAL A 390 -17.74 6.37 -6.67
C VAL A 390 -17.20 5.59 -5.47
N MET A 391 -16.06 6.03 -4.96
CA MET A 391 -15.51 5.63 -3.67
C MET A 391 -15.46 6.83 -2.72
N VAL A 392 -15.78 6.65 -1.44
CA VAL A 392 -15.81 7.72 -0.43
C VAL A 392 -15.20 7.25 0.88
N TRP A 393 -14.76 8.19 1.73
CA TRP A 393 -14.42 7.90 3.12
C TRP A 393 -15.67 7.55 3.94
N GLN A 394 -15.47 6.75 4.99
CA GLN A 394 -16.52 6.19 5.85
C GLN A 394 -17.44 7.22 6.53
N GLU A 395 -16.95 8.44 6.74
CA GLU A 395 -17.63 9.53 7.43
C GLU A 395 -19.01 9.78 6.83
N MET A 396 -19.12 9.67 5.50
CA MET A 396 -20.38 9.81 4.76
C MET A 396 -21.53 9.01 5.40
N ILE A 397 -21.27 7.76 5.77
CA ILE A 397 -22.31 6.85 6.25
C ILE A 397 -22.25 6.58 7.76
N LEU A 398 -21.06 6.65 8.37
CA LEU A 398 -20.86 6.30 9.77
C LEU A 398 -20.98 7.51 10.70
N GLU A 399 -20.69 8.71 10.22
CA GLU A 399 -20.70 9.93 11.04
C GLU A 399 -21.83 10.86 10.61
N TYR A 400 -21.96 11.12 9.31
CA TYR A 400 -22.98 12.02 8.76
C TYR A 400 -24.33 11.33 8.52
N ASN A 401 -24.36 9.99 8.55
CA ASN A 401 -25.56 9.17 8.35
C ASN A 401 -26.25 9.38 6.99
N PHE A 402 -25.50 9.69 5.94
CA PHE A 402 -26.04 9.83 4.59
C PHE A 402 -26.45 8.48 4.02
N THR A 403 -27.50 8.50 3.20
CA THR A 403 -27.93 7.32 2.44
C THR A 403 -27.36 7.41 1.03
N LEU A 404 -26.29 6.65 0.79
CA LEU A 404 -25.63 6.63 -0.51
C LEU A 404 -26.21 5.53 -1.43
N PRO A 405 -26.11 5.69 -2.76
CA PRO A 405 -26.37 4.61 -3.71
C PRO A 405 -25.56 3.35 -3.38
N LYS A 406 -26.18 2.16 -3.51
CA LYS A 406 -25.55 0.87 -3.11
C LYS A 406 -24.39 0.42 -4.01
N ASP A 407 -24.22 1.04 -5.17
CA ASP A 407 -23.02 0.91 -5.98
C ASP A 407 -21.83 1.67 -5.41
N THR A 408 -22.01 2.56 -4.44
CA THR A 408 -20.90 3.28 -3.80
C THR A 408 -19.99 2.35 -3.01
N VAL A 409 -18.68 2.54 -3.13
CA VAL A 409 -17.67 1.85 -2.34
C VAL A 409 -17.24 2.74 -1.17
N VAL A 410 -17.06 2.16 0.01
CA VAL A 410 -16.70 2.91 1.22
C VAL A 410 -15.31 2.49 1.70
N GLN A 411 -14.41 3.46 1.87
CA GLN A 411 -13.09 3.27 2.45
C GLN A 411 -13.14 3.48 3.96
N VAL A 412 -12.75 2.46 4.73
CA VAL A 412 -12.88 2.45 6.19
C VAL A 412 -11.51 2.50 6.86
N TRP A 413 -11.31 3.51 7.70
CA TRP A 413 -10.07 3.72 8.45
C TRP A 413 -10.20 3.50 9.96
N VAL A 414 -11.41 3.50 10.55
CA VAL A 414 -11.63 3.26 12.01
C VAL A 414 -11.57 1.79 12.44
N GLY A 415 -10.90 0.95 11.65
CA GLY A 415 -10.65 -0.47 11.96
C GLY A 415 -11.89 -1.36 11.91
N SER A 416 -11.84 -2.50 12.62
CA SER A 416 -12.81 -3.59 12.44
C SER A 416 -14.26 -3.22 12.76
N SER A 417 -14.50 -2.28 13.69
CA SER A 417 -15.86 -1.81 13.99
C SER A 417 -16.48 -1.05 12.83
N GLY A 418 -15.72 -0.18 12.17
CA GLY A 418 -16.16 0.53 10.98
C GLY A 418 -16.41 -0.43 9.81
N VAL A 419 -15.57 -1.47 9.66
CA VAL A 419 -15.73 -2.48 8.60
C VAL A 419 -17.02 -3.25 8.83
N LYS A 420 -17.29 -3.67 10.06
CA LYS A 420 -18.54 -4.33 10.44
C LYS A 420 -19.74 -3.45 10.17
N ALA A 421 -19.74 -2.20 10.64
CA ALA A 421 -20.86 -1.28 10.45
C ALA A 421 -21.16 -1.01 8.96
N THR A 422 -20.11 -0.81 8.15
CA THR A 422 -20.24 -0.53 6.71
C THR A 422 -20.78 -1.73 5.94
N THR A 423 -20.27 -2.93 6.24
CA THR A 423 -20.72 -4.17 5.58
C THR A 423 -22.11 -4.60 6.05
N GLU A 424 -22.48 -4.38 7.31
CA GLU A 424 -23.86 -4.58 7.82
C GLU A 424 -24.88 -3.70 7.08
N MET A 425 -24.46 -2.49 6.66
CA MET A 425 -25.27 -1.61 5.82
C MET A 425 -25.30 -2.06 4.35
N GLY A 426 -24.58 -3.11 3.96
CA GLY A 426 -24.59 -3.68 2.61
C GLY A 426 -23.73 -2.93 1.59
N TYR A 427 -22.72 -2.17 2.01
CA TYR A 427 -21.81 -1.48 1.11
C TYR A 427 -20.55 -2.29 0.81
N ARG A 428 -20.08 -2.21 -0.44
CA ARG A 428 -18.74 -2.69 -0.81
C ARG A 428 -17.70 -1.88 -0.04
N THR A 429 -16.74 -2.56 0.56
CA THR A 429 -15.83 -1.97 1.53
C THR A 429 -14.36 -2.16 1.13
N ILE A 430 -13.59 -1.09 1.23
CA ILE A 430 -12.12 -1.09 1.17
C ILE A 430 -11.59 -0.80 2.57
N VAL A 431 -10.64 -1.61 3.03
CA VAL A 431 -10.11 -1.50 4.39
C VAL A 431 -8.77 -0.78 4.40
N SER A 432 -8.67 0.26 5.23
CA SER A 432 -7.46 1.07 5.45
C SER A 432 -7.31 1.40 6.93
N SER A 433 -7.45 0.39 7.79
CA SER A 433 -7.43 0.54 9.25
C SER A 433 -6.21 1.33 9.73
N SER A 434 -6.43 2.49 10.36
CA SER A 434 -5.36 3.35 10.88
C SER A 434 -4.49 2.67 11.94
N ASP A 435 -5.09 1.80 12.74
CA ASP A 435 -4.41 0.98 13.74
C ASP A 435 -3.39 -0.03 13.18
N TYR A 436 -3.41 -0.30 11.87
CA TYR A 436 -2.60 -1.35 11.26
C TYR A 436 -1.91 -0.92 9.96
N TRP A 437 -2.60 -0.22 9.08
CA TRP A 437 -2.19 0.02 7.68
C TRP A 437 -1.92 1.48 7.34
N TYR A 438 -2.00 2.40 8.32
CA TYR A 438 -1.40 3.73 8.17
C TYR A 438 0.12 3.60 8.36
N LEU A 439 0.90 3.97 7.35
CA LEU A 439 2.35 3.83 7.35
C LEU A 439 3.06 5.11 7.80
N ASP A 440 2.36 6.24 7.82
CA ASP A 440 2.84 7.54 8.28
C ASP A 440 2.96 7.65 9.83
N VAL A 441 2.26 6.80 10.59
CA VAL A 441 2.23 6.85 12.06
C VAL A 441 3.53 6.38 12.74
N GLY A 442 3.79 6.90 13.95
CA GLY A 442 4.87 6.47 14.83
C GLY A 442 6.21 7.21 14.67
N TYR A 443 6.23 8.35 13.98
CA TYR A 443 7.44 9.14 13.72
C TYR A 443 7.57 10.42 14.58
N GLY A 444 6.78 10.51 15.66
CA GLY A 444 6.75 11.66 16.56
C GLY A 444 5.85 12.79 16.05
N LYS A 445 5.62 13.81 16.89
CA LYS A 445 4.71 14.92 16.59
C LYS A 445 5.47 16.19 16.19
N PRO A 446 5.20 16.78 15.02
CA PRO A 446 5.69 18.12 14.72
C PRO A 446 5.07 19.14 15.69
N ARG A 447 5.83 20.16 16.08
CA ARG A 447 5.36 21.17 17.05
C ARG A 447 4.15 21.98 16.54
N SER A 448 4.07 22.18 15.24
CA SER A 448 3.02 22.97 14.56
C SER A 448 1.72 22.20 14.36
N ASN A 449 1.77 20.87 14.43
CA ASN A 449 0.64 20.01 14.15
C ASN A 449 0.58 18.93 15.25
N PRO A 450 -0.33 19.05 16.22
CA PRO A 450 -0.61 18.03 17.21
C PRO A 450 -1.36 16.92 16.49
N TYR A 451 -0.67 16.19 15.62
CA TYR A 451 -1.16 14.97 15.00
C TYR A 451 -1.84 14.19 16.13
N PRO A 452 -3.16 13.94 16.04
CA PRO A 452 -3.75 13.03 16.99
C PRO A 452 -2.94 11.74 16.79
N ASP A 453 -2.26 11.29 17.86
CA ASP A 453 -1.83 9.91 17.83
C ASP A 453 -3.14 9.15 17.62
N VAL A 454 -3.25 8.37 16.55
CA VAL A 454 -4.21 7.27 16.55
C VAL A 454 -3.93 6.53 17.85
N ALA A 455 -4.86 6.62 18.80
CA ALA A 455 -4.52 6.42 20.21
C ALA A 455 -3.94 5.02 20.41
N GLY A 456 -2.65 4.94 20.79
CA GLY A 456 -1.96 3.66 20.99
C GLY A 456 -1.38 2.99 19.72
N ALA A 457 -1.42 3.64 18.55
CA ALA A 457 -0.90 3.06 17.30
C ALA A 457 0.63 2.86 17.33
N GLY A 458 1.38 3.80 17.93
CA GLY A 458 2.85 3.76 17.88
C GLY A 458 3.34 3.66 16.42
N TYR A 459 4.51 3.04 16.22
CA TYR A 459 4.98 2.69 14.88
C TYR A 459 4.34 1.37 14.43
N ASN A 460 3.58 1.41 13.32
CA ASN A 460 3.04 0.22 12.67
C ASN A 460 4.16 -0.60 12.02
N HIS A 461 4.91 -1.36 12.82
CA HIS A 461 5.94 -2.28 12.35
C HIS A 461 5.32 -3.41 11.51
N TRP A 462 6.08 -3.99 10.57
CA TRP A 462 5.56 -4.96 9.60
C TRP A 462 4.79 -6.13 10.23
N ASN A 463 5.21 -6.62 11.41
CA ASN A 463 4.54 -7.72 12.10
C ASN A 463 3.11 -7.33 12.52
N ARG A 464 2.92 -6.10 12.98
CA ARG A 464 1.60 -5.54 13.30
C ARG A 464 0.76 -5.41 12.04
N VAL A 465 1.31 -4.77 11.01
CA VAL A 465 0.69 -4.62 9.68
C VAL A 465 0.20 -5.98 9.13
N TYR A 466 1.04 -7.01 9.24
CA TYR A 466 0.76 -8.37 8.79
C TYR A 466 -0.25 -9.11 9.68
N SER A 467 -0.39 -8.76 10.95
CA SER A 467 -1.27 -9.49 11.89
C SER A 467 -2.75 -9.20 11.70
N TYR A 468 -3.10 -8.16 10.95
CA TYR A 468 -4.48 -7.70 10.82
C TYR A 468 -5.35 -8.69 10.02
N ASP A 469 -6.45 -9.15 10.62
CA ASP A 469 -7.52 -9.87 9.93
C ASP A 469 -8.70 -8.93 9.67
N MET A 470 -8.80 -8.44 8.44
CA MET A 470 -9.91 -7.59 7.98
C MET A 470 -11.29 -8.28 8.01
N ARG A 471 -11.33 -9.60 8.18
CA ARG A 471 -12.58 -10.39 8.25
C ARG A 471 -13.09 -10.58 9.67
N ALA A 472 -12.31 -10.15 10.67
CA ALA A 472 -12.64 -10.40 12.06
C ALA A 472 -14.02 -9.84 12.41
N ASN A 473 -14.86 -10.67 13.04
CA ASN A 473 -16.24 -10.38 13.44
C ASN A 473 -17.23 -10.15 12.29
N LEU A 474 -16.89 -10.52 11.05
CA LEU A 474 -17.80 -10.49 9.92
C LEU A 474 -18.48 -11.85 9.70
N THR A 475 -19.70 -11.82 9.21
CA THR A 475 -20.42 -12.98 8.66
C THR A 475 -19.90 -13.30 7.25
N SER A 476 -20.24 -14.48 6.72
CA SER A 476 -19.85 -14.86 5.36
C SER A 476 -20.34 -13.87 4.30
N ASP A 477 -21.58 -13.39 4.41
CA ASP A 477 -22.16 -12.43 3.46
C ASP A 477 -21.45 -11.07 3.53
N GLU A 478 -21.03 -10.63 4.72
CA GLU A 478 -20.27 -9.40 4.91
C GLU A 478 -18.84 -9.51 4.38
N VAL A 479 -18.22 -10.69 4.47
CA VAL A 479 -16.88 -10.92 3.90
C VAL A 479 -16.89 -10.77 2.38
N GLU A 480 -17.98 -11.15 1.70
CA GLU A 480 -18.12 -10.98 0.23
C GLU A 480 -18.20 -9.51 -0.20
N LEU A 481 -18.52 -8.60 0.72
CA LEU A 481 -18.51 -7.15 0.46
C LEU A 481 -17.10 -6.54 0.57
N LEU A 482 -16.11 -7.26 1.09
CA LEU A 482 -14.73 -6.79 1.15
C LEU A 482 -14.07 -6.89 -0.22
N MET A 483 -13.88 -5.75 -0.87
CA MET A 483 -13.23 -5.69 -2.19
C MET A 483 -11.71 -5.80 -2.09
N GLY A 484 -11.15 -5.55 -0.90
CA GLY A 484 -9.74 -5.60 -0.59
C GLY A 484 -9.34 -4.50 0.40
N GLY A 485 -8.18 -3.89 0.20
CA GLY A 485 -7.67 -2.89 1.13
C GLY A 485 -6.56 -2.03 0.54
N GLU A 486 -6.21 -1.00 1.31
CA GLU A 486 -5.08 -0.12 1.01
C GLU A 486 -4.31 0.17 2.28
N CYS A 487 -2.98 0.14 2.18
CA CYS A 487 -2.15 0.87 3.14
C CYS A 487 -2.04 2.33 2.70
N THR A 488 -1.99 3.24 3.67
CA THR A 488 -1.89 4.66 3.40
C THR A 488 -0.50 5.18 3.77
N LEU A 489 -0.01 6.13 2.99
CA LEU A 489 1.09 6.99 3.38
C LEU A 489 0.62 8.43 3.23
N TRP A 490 0.09 8.99 4.32
CA TRP A 490 -0.16 10.42 4.42
C TRP A 490 1.16 11.20 4.46
N GLY A 491 1.14 12.40 3.88
CA GLY A 491 2.32 13.12 3.46
C GLY A 491 2.88 14.10 4.49
N GLU A 492 2.27 14.30 5.66
CA GLU A 492 2.65 15.37 6.59
C GLU A 492 4.10 15.24 7.11
N LEU A 493 4.56 14.00 7.25
CA LEU A 493 5.94 13.66 7.65
C LEU A 493 6.66 12.79 6.61
N ALA A 494 6.17 12.77 5.38
CA ALA A 494 6.77 12.01 4.28
C ALA A 494 7.04 12.92 3.08
N ASP A 495 8.24 12.80 2.51
CA ASP A 495 8.62 13.48 1.27
C ASP A 495 9.56 12.58 0.44
N HIS A 496 10.12 13.13 -0.65
CA HIS A 496 11.06 12.44 -1.53
C HIS A 496 12.29 11.83 -0.81
N THR A 497 12.63 12.29 0.39
CA THR A 497 13.82 11.83 1.13
C THR A 497 13.60 10.55 1.92
N ASN A 498 12.35 10.22 2.29
CA ASN A 498 12.08 9.16 3.26
C ASN A 498 10.93 8.20 2.89
N PHE A 499 10.15 8.48 1.83
CA PHE A 499 8.94 7.73 1.51
C PHE A 499 9.20 6.23 1.28
N GLU A 500 10.26 5.87 0.56
CA GLU A 500 10.59 4.46 0.26
C GLU A 500 10.77 3.64 1.54
N GLY A 501 11.47 4.19 2.54
CA GLY A 501 11.70 3.53 3.82
C GLY A 501 10.45 3.50 4.72
N LYS A 502 9.52 4.44 4.54
CA LYS A 502 8.22 4.39 5.20
C LYS A 502 7.33 3.32 4.58
N ILE A 503 7.24 3.24 3.26
CA ILE A 503 6.38 2.27 2.57
C ILE A 503 6.95 0.86 2.72
N TRP A 504 8.22 0.65 2.38
CA TRP A 504 8.80 -0.68 2.20
C TRP A 504 9.73 -1.06 3.36
N PRO A 505 9.66 -2.30 3.84
CA PRO A 505 8.86 -3.45 3.37
C PRO A 505 7.47 -3.60 4.06
N ARG A 506 6.95 -2.56 4.72
CA ARG A 506 5.66 -2.67 5.44
C ARG A 506 4.48 -2.88 4.50
N ALA A 507 4.42 -2.18 3.38
CA ALA A 507 3.41 -2.40 2.35
C ALA A 507 3.49 -3.80 1.73
N SER A 508 4.67 -4.46 1.73
CA SER A 508 4.79 -5.87 1.34
C SER A 508 3.95 -6.79 2.23
N ALA A 509 3.87 -6.48 3.54
CA ALA A 509 3.01 -7.21 4.48
C ALA A 509 1.53 -7.12 4.07
N VAL A 510 1.05 -5.92 3.73
CA VAL A 510 -0.32 -5.72 3.23
C VAL A 510 -0.53 -6.42 1.89
N ALA A 511 0.43 -6.32 0.98
CA ALA A 511 0.35 -6.95 -0.33
C ALA A 511 0.14 -8.47 -0.23
N GLU A 512 0.82 -9.15 0.71
CA GLU A 512 0.58 -10.58 0.93
C GLU A 512 -0.78 -10.88 1.57
N ARG A 513 -1.27 -10.04 2.49
CA ARG A 513 -2.62 -10.19 3.03
C ARG A 513 -3.70 -10.04 1.98
N LEU A 514 -3.45 -9.20 0.98
CA LEU A 514 -4.41 -8.95 -0.09
C LEU A 514 -4.26 -9.92 -1.27
N TRP A 515 -3.05 -10.47 -1.50
CA TRP A 515 -2.80 -11.47 -2.54
C TRP A 515 -3.05 -12.90 -2.06
N SER A 516 -2.35 -13.34 -1.02
CA SER A 516 -2.44 -14.72 -0.51
C SER A 516 -3.68 -14.91 0.35
N GLY A 517 -4.07 -13.88 1.09
CA GLY A 517 -5.13 -13.93 2.09
C GLY A 517 -4.58 -14.11 3.51
N TYR A 518 -5.50 -14.13 4.48
CA TYR A 518 -5.17 -14.40 5.89
C TYR A 518 -4.96 -15.91 6.14
N GLU A 519 -5.65 -16.74 5.37
CA GLU A 519 -5.61 -18.20 5.42
C GLU A 519 -5.21 -18.76 4.05
N THR A 520 -4.59 -19.93 4.05
CA THR A 520 -4.37 -20.73 2.84
C THR A 520 -5.72 -21.19 2.24
N PRO A 521 -5.77 -21.63 0.97
CA PRO A 521 -6.97 -22.23 0.40
C PRO A 521 -7.52 -23.44 1.17
N SER A 522 -6.72 -24.10 2.00
CA SER A 522 -7.14 -25.20 2.88
C SER A 522 -7.61 -24.75 4.27
N GLY A 523 -7.65 -23.43 4.53
CA GLY A 523 -8.14 -22.85 5.78
C GLY A 523 -7.10 -22.75 6.90
N GLU A 524 -5.80 -22.85 6.59
CA GLU A 524 -4.73 -22.71 7.58
C GLU A 524 -4.27 -21.25 7.68
N ASN A 525 -4.21 -20.68 8.89
CA ASN A 525 -3.73 -19.32 9.09
C ASN A 525 -2.29 -19.14 8.59
N ILE A 526 -2.04 -18.09 7.82
CA ILE A 526 -0.70 -17.70 7.39
C ILE A 526 -0.13 -16.77 8.46
N THR A 527 0.80 -17.25 9.27
CA THR A 527 1.33 -16.52 10.44
C THR A 527 2.52 -15.63 10.09
N SER A 528 2.76 -14.59 10.88
CA SER A 528 3.96 -13.74 10.71
C SER A 528 5.27 -14.49 10.97
N ALA A 529 5.25 -15.53 11.82
CA ALA A 529 6.42 -16.36 12.10
C ALA A 529 6.90 -17.11 10.84
N ASP A 530 5.99 -17.56 9.98
CA ASP A 530 6.34 -18.17 8.69
C ASP A 530 6.76 -17.11 7.66
N ALA A 531 6.08 -15.96 7.70
CA ALA A 531 6.27 -14.89 6.74
C ALA A 531 7.64 -14.21 6.84
N ILE A 532 8.18 -14.00 8.05
CA ILE A 532 9.45 -13.28 8.21
C ILE A 532 10.60 -13.93 7.43
N LEU A 533 10.61 -15.26 7.33
CA LEU A 533 11.65 -16.01 6.63
C LEU A 533 11.60 -15.83 5.10
N ARG A 534 10.48 -15.33 4.56
CA ARG A 534 10.32 -14.93 3.16
C ARG A 534 10.43 -13.41 2.97
N LEU A 535 9.99 -12.63 3.95
CA LEU A 535 10.04 -11.17 3.89
C LEU A 535 11.47 -10.62 3.97
N LEU A 536 12.35 -11.26 4.76
CA LEU A 536 13.76 -10.89 4.85
C LEU A 536 14.47 -10.95 3.47
N PRO A 537 14.48 -12.10 2.74
CA PRO A 537 15.11 -12.14 1.41
C PRO A 537 14.39 -11.26 0.40
N TRP A 538 13.08 -11.05 0.55
CA TRP A 538 12.34 -10.15 -0.33
C TRP A 538 12.74 -8.68 -0.15
N ARG A 539 12.93 -8.24 1.09
CA ARG A 539 13.44 -6.89 1.39
C ARG A 539 14.83 -6.66 0.79
N ASP A 540 15.71 -7.65 0.87
CA ASP A 540 17.05 -7.53 0.28
C ASP A 540 17.00 -7.56 -1.25
N ALA A 541 16.08 -8.31 -1.85
CA ALA A 541 15.82 -8.23 -3.29
C ALA A 541 15.33 -6.83 -3.70
N MET A 542 14.46 -6.17 -2.93
CA MET A 542 14.05 -4.79 -3.20
C MET A 542 15.22 -3.79 -3.12
N LEU A 543 16.12 -3.94 -2.14
CA LEU A 543 17.36 -3.15 -2.09
C LEU A 543 18.22 -3.33 -3.34
N LEU A 544 18.40 -4.59 -3.77
CA LEU A 544 19.19 -4.92 -4.96
C LEU A 544 18.59 -4.31 -6.23
N ARG A 545 17.25 -4.22 -6.29
CA ARG A 545 16.51 -3.55 -7.37
C ARG A 545 16.48 -2.02 -7.24
N GLY A 546 17.11 -1.44 -6.21
CA GLY A 546 17.31 0.01 -6.06
C GLY A 546 16.29 0.72 -5.17
N THR A 547 15.47 0.00 -4.40
CA THR A 547 14.51 0.57 -3.45
C THR A 547 15.13 0.75 -2.08
N ASN A 548 14.97 1.91 -1.45
CA ASN A 548 15.46 2.15 -0.09
C ASN A 548 14.54 1.56 1.00
N ALA A 549 14.36 0.23 0.99
CA ALA A 549 13.50 -0.48 1.94
C ALA A 549 14.11 -0.53 3.36
N SER A 550 13.33 -0.15 4.36
CA SER A 550 13.74 -0.14 5.77
C SER A 550 14.11 -1.53 6.28
N PRO A 551 15.02 -1.63 7.27
CA PRO A 551 15.34 -2.90 7.91
C PRO A 551 14.14 -3.42 8.73
N LEU A 552 13.99 -4.75 8.76
CA LEU A 552 12.98 -5.45 9.55
C LEU A 552 13.48 -5.82 10.95
N ASN A 553 14.81 -5.91 11.12
CA ASN A 553 15.50 -6.29 12.34
C ASN A 553 16.99 -5.89 12.24
N GLN A 554 17.77 -6.12 13.31
CA GLN A 554 19.23 -6.03 13.28
C GLN A 554 19.84 -7.02 12.26
N GLY A 555 20.95 -6.63 11.64
CA GLY A 555 21.58 -7.43 10.58
C GLY A 555 21.97 -8.86 11.00
N PHE A 556 22.29 -9.07 12.29
CA PHE A 556 22.52 -10.41 12.83
C PHE A 556 21.28 -11.31 12.68
N CYS A 557 20.09 -10.78 12.97
CA CYS A 557 18.83 -11.52 12.86
C CYS A 557 18.37 -11.70 11.41
N THR A 558 18.75 -10.80 10.50
CA THR A 558 18.56 -11.03 9.06
C THR A 558 19.36 -12.24 8.60
N ARG A 559 20.62 -12.35 9.06
CA ARG A 559 21.53 -13.44 8.67
C ARG A 559 21.25 -14.75 9.41
N ASN A 560 20.77 -14.67 10.65
CA ASN A 560 20.52 -15.82 11.52
C ASN A 560 19.08 -15.76 12.06
N PRO A 561 18.05 -15.85 11.21
CA PRO A 561 16.69 -15.62 11.64
C PRO A 561 16.20 -16.67 12.63
N LEU A 562 16.64 -17.93 12.53
CA LEU A 562 16.25 -18.95 13.51
C LEU A 562 16.76 -18.65 14.90
N ASP A 563 17.94 -18.03 15.05
CA ASP A 563 18.50 -17.67 16.35
C ASP A 563 17.68 -16.56 17.03
N CYS A 564 17.02 -15.71 16.24
CA CYS A 564 16.24 -14.57 16.74
C CYS A 564 14.74 -14.83 16.84
N PHE A 565 14.20 -15.80 16.09
CA PHE A 565 12.79 -16.16 16.07
C PHE A 565 12.57 -17.55 16.66
N GLN A 566 13.13 -17.79 17.85
CA GLN A 566 12.88 -19.00 18.63
C GLN A 566 11.42 -19.05 19.06
N PRO A 567 10.74 -20.22 19.01
CA PRO A 567 9.43 -20.35 19.62
C PRO A 567 9.53 -19.96 21.11
N PRO A 568 8.51 -19.30 21.68
CA PRO A 568 8.51 -19.02 23.11
C PRO A 568 8.74 -20.32 23.88
N GLU A 569 9.59 -20.30 24.90
CA GLU A 569 9.82 -21.46 25.75
C GLU A 569 8.45 -21.97 26.24
N THR A 570 8.15 -23.24 25.96
CA THR A 570 6.98 -23.91 26.55
C THR A 570 7.25 -24.08 28.04
N SER A 571 6.96 -23.05 28.83
CA SER A 571 6.92 -23.09 30.30
C SER A 571 5.58 -23.61 30.80
#